data_AF-A0A6B2C9Q3-F1
#
_entry.id   AF-A0A6B2C9Q3-F1
#
_cell.length_a   1.000
_cell.length_b   1.000
_cell.length_c   1.000
_cell.angle_alpha   90.00
_cell.angle_beta   90.00
_cell.angle_gamma   90.00
#
_symmetry.space_group_name_H-M   'P 1'
#
loop_
_entity.id
_entity.type
_entity.pdbx_description
1 polymer ?
#
loop_
_entity_poly.entity_id
_entity_poly.type
_entity_poly.pdbx_seq_one_letter_code
_entity_poly.pdbx_strand_id
1 'polypeptide(L)'
;WIAALAILLAGKYDGDAIKNAVPLAAKIYWGATGNIEFNEKGDRSYADMAFYAVIGRDWKIVAYYRVLENRVSWAIPIEVPKM
;
A
#
# COMPACT_ATOMS: atom_id res chain seq x y z
N TRP A 1 4.14 -11.56 -3.84
CA TRP A 1 5.41 -12.01 -3.23
C TRP A 1 5.24 -12.48 -1.79
N ILE A 2 4.56 -11.72 -0.92
CA ILE A 2 4.31 -12.10 0.50
C ILE A 2 3.70 -13.50 0.63
N ALA A 3 2.70 -13.86 -0.18
CA ALA A 3 2.10 -15.19 -0.15
C ALA A 3 3.10 -16.32 -0.42
N ALA A 4 3.99 -16.14 -1.40
CA ALA A 4 5.03 -17.12 -1.72
C ALA A 4 6.05 -17.25 -0.57
N LEU A 5 6.48 -16.13 0.01
CA LEU A 5 7.36 -16.13 1.18
C LEU A 5 6.70 -16.81 2.39
N ALA A 6 5.41 -16.57 2.63
CA ALA A 6 4.66 -17.20 3.71
C ALA A 6 4.61 -18.73 3.53
N ILE A 7 4.43 -19.21 2.29
CA ILE A 7 4.47 -20.66 1.98
C ILE A 7 5.85 -21.25 2.32
N LEU A 8 6.93 -20.59 1.93
CA LEU A 8 8.29 -21.05 2.22
C LEU A 8 8.59 -21.03 3.73
N LEU A 9 8.19 -19.95 4.42
CA LEU A 9 8.37 -19.80 5.87
C LEU A 9 7.55 -20.80 6.69
N ALA A 10 6.37 -21.20 6.19
CA ALA A 10 5.53 -22.19 6.87
C ALA A 10 6.19 -23.57 6.92
N GLY A 11 7.10 -23.88 5.98
CA GLY A 11 7.83 -25.16 5.92
C GLY A 11 6.97 -26.38 5.58
N LYS A 12 5.65 -26.20 5.44
CA LYS A 12 4.68 -27.23 5.05
C LYS A 12 3.51 -26.60 4.30
N TYR A 13 2.89 -27.37 3.42
CA TYR A 13 1.72 -26.95 2.65
C TYR A 13 0.44 -27.15 3.47
N ASP A 14 0.24 -26.27 4.45
CA ASP A 14 -0.88 -26.30 5.40
C ASP A 14 -1.46 -24.89 5.56
N GLY A 15 -2.77 -24.76 5.44
CA GLY A 15 -3.44 -23.45 5.35
C GLY A 15 -3.21 -22.57 6.58
N ASP A 16 -3.34 -23.15 7.78
CA ASP A 16 -3.16 -22.41 9.03
C ASP A 16 -1.70 -22.02 9.25
N ALA A 17 -0.74 -22.90 8.95
CA ALA A 17 0.68 -22.55 9.03
C ALA A 17 1.06 -21.43 8.05
N ILE A 18 0.56 -21.48 6.81
CA ILE A 18 0.79 -20.42 5.82
C ILE A 18 0.18 -19.10 6.29
N LYS A 19 -1.07 -19.10 6.75
CA LYS A 19 -1.75 -17.92 7.29
C LYS A 19 -0.95 -17.29 8.44
N ASN A 20 -0.48 -18.11 9.38
CA ASN A 20 0.30 -17.64 10.53
C ASN A 20 1.68 -17.09 10.14
N ALA A 21 2.23 -17.49 9.00
CA ALA A 21 3.49 -16.96 8.46
C ALA A 21 3.34 -15.61 7.73
N VAL A 22 2.12 -15.20 7.35
CA VAL A 22 1.87 -13.96 6.58
C VAL A 22 2.42 -12.71 7.27
N PRO A 23 2.21 -12.47 8.58
CA PRO A 23 2.74 -11.27 9.24
C PRO A 23 4.28 -11.20 9.19
N LEU A 24 4.96 -12.32 9.40
CA LEU A 24 6.42 -12.38 9.32
C LEU A 24 6.89 -12.16 7.88
N ALA A 25 6.25 -12.81 6.90
CA ALA A 25 6.55 -12.66 5.49
C ALA A 25 6.42 -11.19 5.03
N ALA A 26 5.38 -10.49 5.48
CA ALA A 26 5.18 -9.07 5.19
C ALA A 26 6.26 -8.19 5.85
N LYS A 27 6.58 -8.47 7.13
CA LYS A 27 7.59 -7.73 7.89
C LYS A 27 9.00 -7.85 7.35
N ILE A 28 9.38 -9.00 6.78
CA ILE A 28 10.74 -9.18 6.20
C ILE A 28 10.83 -8.80 4.72
N TYR A 29 9.70 -8.61 4.05
CA TYR A 29 9.67 -8.25 2.64
C TYR A 29 9.80 -6.74 2.45
N TRP A 30 10.77 -6.33 1.63
CA TRP A 30 10.92 -4.96 1.15
C TRP A 30 10.54 -4.90 -0.34
N GLY A 31 9.30 -4.48 -0.62
CA GLY A 31 8.74 -4.46 -1.97
C GLY A 31 8.81 -3.09 -2.65
N ALA A 32 8.09 -2.97 -3.77
CA ALA A 32 7.98 -1.73 -4.55
C ALA A 32 7.48 -0.52 -3.73
N THR A 33 6.70 -0.78 -2.69
CA THR A 33 6.16 0.25 -1.79
C THR A 33 6.82 0.22 -0.40
N GLY A 34 8.00 -0.40 -0.26
CA GLY A 34 8.69 -0.56 1.02
C GLY A 34 8.15 -1.71 1.89
N ASN A 35 8.41 -1.61 3.20
CA ASN A 35 7.98 -2.59 4.20
C ASN A 35 6.47 -2.58 4.44
N ILE A 36 5.92 -3.72 4.85
CA ILE A 36 4.50 -3.89 5.15
C ILE A 36 4.36 -4.39 6.58
N GLU A 37 3.70 -3.58 7.39
CA GLU A 37 3.19 -3.96 8.70
C GLU A 37 1.65 -3.96 8.63
N PHE A 38 1.01 -4.88 9.34
CA PHE A 38 -0.44 -4.99 9.38
C PHE A 38 -0.99 -4.39 10.68
N ASN A 39 -2.14 -3.74 10.60
CA ASN A 39 -2.91 -3.33 11.76
C ASN A 39 -3.75 -4.51 12.31
N GLU A 40 -4.51 -4.26 13.39
CA GLU A 40 -5.36 -5.27 14.04
C GLU A 40 -6.43 -5.88 13.13
N LYS A 41 -6.79 -5.20 12.02
CA LYS A 41 -7.77 -5.65 11.04
C LYS A 41 -7.13 -6.45 9.89
N GLY A 42 -5.80 -6.56 9.86
CA GLY A 42 -5.07 -7.20 8.78
C GLY A 42 -4.82 -6.30 7.56
N ASP A 43 -5.18 -5.01 7.64
CA ASP A 43 -4.85 -4.03 6.60
C ASP A 43 -3.43 -3.52 6.81
N ARG A 44 -2.81 -2.98 5.75
CA ARG A 44 -1.52 -2.31 5.89
C ARG A 44 -1.64 -1.12 6.85
N SER A 45 -0.79 -1.06 7.86
CA SER A 45 -0.86 -0.06 8.94
C SER A 45 -0.53 1.35 8.46
N TYR A 46 0.32 1.49 7.44
CA TYR A 46 0.68 2.77 6.85
C TYR A 46 1.04 2.64 5.36
N ALA A 47 0.61 3.62 4.56
CA ALA A 47 1.03 3.76 3.18
C ALA A 47 0.85 5.21 2.71
N ASP A 48 1.88 5.75 2.08
CA ASP A 48 1.69 6.94 1.24
C ASP A 48 0.88 6.57 0.00
N MET A 49 -0.03 7.45 -0.41
CA MET A 49 -0.90 7.23 -1.57
C MET A 49 -0.78 8.38 -2.56
N ALA A 50 -0.91 8.05 -3.85
CA ALA A 50 -1.05 9.03 -4.92
C ALA A 50 -2.47 8.96 -5.50
N PHE A 51 -3.11 10.11 -5.64
CA PHE A 51 -4.42 10.24 -6.28
C PHE A 51 -4.22 10.61 -7.74
N TYR A 52 -4.87 9.86 -8.62
CA TYR A 52 -4.79 10.07 -10.06
C TYR A 52 -6.13 10.55 -10.60
N ALA A 53 -6.08 11.43 -11.59
CA ALA A 53 -7.23 11.83 -12.41
C ALA A 53 -6.88 11.75 -13.89
N VAL A 54 -7.88 11.53 -14.73
CA VAL A 54 -7.74 11.63 -16.17
C VAL A 54 -7.85 13.11 -16.56
N ILE A 55 -6.77 13.69 -17.07
CA ILE A 55 -6.73 15.08 -17.54
C ILE A 55 -6.34 15.07 -19.01
N GLY A 56 -7.29 15.39 -19.88
CA GLY A 56 -7.15 15.14 -21.31
C GLY A 56 -7.24 13.65 -21.60
N ARG A 57 -6.15 13.04 -22.08
CA ARG A 57 -6.06 11.59 -22.36
C ARG A 57 -5.07 10.86 -21.46
N ASP A 58 -4.50 11.54 -20.47
CA ASP A 58 -3.44 11.01 -19.62
C ASP A 58 -3.90 10.88 -18.16
N TRP A 59 -3.42 9.83 -17.49
CA TRP A 59 -3.49 9.75 -16.04
C TRP A 59 -2.43 10.66 -15.42
N LYS A 60 -2.87 11.64 -14.65
CA LYS A 60 -1.98 12.57 -13.92
C LYS A 60 -2.20 12.43 -12.43
N ILE A 61 -1.10 12.48 -11.68
CA ILE A 61 -1.17 12.59 -10.22
C ILE A 61 -1.67 13.99 -9.89
N VAL A 62 -2.75 14.07 -9.10
CA VAL A 62 -3.36 15.35 -8.70
C VAL A 62 -3.12 15.66 -7.24
N ALA A 63 -2.86 14.64 -6.41
CA ALA A 63 -2.57 14.80 -5.00
C ALA A 63 -1.78 13.63 -4.44
N TYR A 64 -1.17 13.85 -3.29
CA TYR A 64 -0.54 12.81 -2.47
C TYR A 64 -1.15 12.83 -1.08
N TYR A 65 -1.44 11.66 -0.53
CA TYR A 65 -1.61 11.47 0.91
C TYR A 65 -0.28 11.00 1.50
N ARG A 66 0.22 11.73 2.51
CA ARG A 66 1.39 11.36 3.30
C ARG A 66 0.94 10.85 4.65
N VAL A 67 1.20 9.57 4.93
CA VAL A 67 0.66 8.91 6.13
C VAL A 67 1.26 9.47 7.42
N LEU A 68 2.56 9.78 7.41
CA LEU A 68 3.27 10.31 8.58
C LEU A 68 2.85 11.74 8.93
N GLU A 69 2.42 12.51 7.93
CA GLU A 69 1.90 13.87 8.13
C GLU A 69 0.38 13.87 8.33
N ASN A 70 -0.27 12.72 8.11
CA ASN A 70 -1.72 12.58 8.00
C ASN A 70 -2.37 13.71 7.16
N ARG A 71 -1.78 13.98 6.00
CA ARG A 71 -2.11 15.17 5.20
C ARG A 71 -2.20 14.83 3.72
N VAL A 72 -3.17 15.46 3.05
CA VAL A 72 -3.24 15.52 1.59
C VAL A 72 -2.61 16.80 1.08
N SER A 73 -1.72 16.69 0.11
CA SER A 73 -1.14 17.81 -0.63
C SER A 73 -1.47 17.70 -2.11
N TRP A 74 -1.80 18.84 -2.73
CA TRP A 74 -2.14 18.90 -4.14
C TRP A 74 -0.88 19.00 -4.99
N ALA A 75 -0.79 18.16 -6.02
CA ALA A 75 0.34 18.11 -6.96
C ALA A 75 0.14 19.02 -8.18
N ILE A 76 -1.10 19.44 -8.43
CA ILE A 76 -1.46 20.39 -9.48
C ILE A 76 -2.28 21.54 -8.89
N PRO A 77 -2.19 22.76 -9.44
CA PRO A 77 -3.15 23.81 -9.14
C PRO A 77 -4.56 23.35 -9.53
N ILE A 78 -5.51 23.44 -8.61
CA ILE A 78 -6.92 23.22 -8.94
C ILE A 78 -7.44 24.53 -9.54
N GLU A 79 -7.60 24.59 -10.85
CA GLU A 79 -8.52 25.58 -11.42
C GLU A 79 -9.93 25.11 -11.08
N VAL A 80 -10.51 25.67 -10.03
CA VAL A 80 -11.93 25.47 -9.71
C VAL A 80 -12.71 26.04 -10.90
N PRO A 81 -13.48 25.24 -11.65
CA PRO A 81 -14.31 25.77 -12.72
C PRO A 81 -15.22 26.83 -12.11
N LYS A 82 -15.18 28.06 -12.64
CA LYS A 82 -16.15 29.08 -12.26
C LYS A 82 -17.54 28.53 -12.60
N MET A 83 -18.40 28.40 -11.59
CA MET A 83 -19.83 28.17 -11.79
C MET A 83 -20.47 29.34 -12.55
#